data_AF-A0A060Z495-F1
#
_entry.id   AF-A0A060Z495-F1
#
_cell.length_a   1.000
_cell.length_b   1.000
_cell.length_c   1.000
_cell.angle_alpha   90.00
_cell.angle_beta   90.00
_cell.angle_gamma   90.00
#
_symmetry.space_group_name_H-M   'P 1'
#
loop_
_entity.id
_entity.type
_entity.pdbx_description
1 polymer ?
#
loop_
_entity_poly.entity_id
_entity_poly.type
_entity_poly.pdbx_seq_one_letter_code
_entity_poly.pdbx_strand_id
1 'polypeptide(L)'
;MSPLYLRLPRGSPETAGESPTLFKRDLLEYLGAYRAPEITDWIQRIREHDLSETRVYLIGSTPGRYLGSDMERWGHLRLRKLLRDHTRPIPNEEKWPVIGQFSSIGSMGLDKTKWLAGEFQCTLTTLGKSSLRPDPPMHLVRSIKHPNCTSPPLYIFSWYVPKTCHCNSIVSNWPP
;
A
#
# COMPACT_ATOMS: atom_id res chain seq x y z
N MET A 1 0.58 8.67 14.58
CA MET A 1 -0.14 9.96 14.69
C MET A 1 0.41 10.87 13.61
N SER A 2 -0.46 11.51 12.81
CA SER A 2 -0.02 12.58 11.89
C SER A 2 0.20 13.87 12.68
N PRO A 3 0.93 14.86 12.13
CA PRO A 3 0.93 16.22 12.64
C PRO A 3 -0.49 16.82 12.65
N LEU A 4 -0.66 17.90 13.41
CA LEU A 4 -1.84 18.74 13.30
C LEU A 4 -1.74 19.56 12.00
N TYR A 5 -2.70 19.38 11.10
CA TYR A 5 -2.80 20.16 9.87
C TYR A 5 -3.65 21.40 10.11
N LEU A 6 -3.08 22.58 9.87
CA LEU A 6 -3.78 23.86 10.05
C LEU A 6 -4.57 24.21 8.80
N ARG A 7 -5.63 25.00 8.95
CA ARG A 7 -6.39 25.50 7.80
C ARG A 7 -5.58 26.55 7.05
N LEU A 8 -5.58 26.45 5.72
CA LEU A 8 -4.95 27.42 4.84
C LEU A 8 -5.73 28.76 4.84
N PRO A 9 -5.05 29.89 4.58
CA PRO A 9 -5.72 31.17 4.35
C PRO A 9 -6.77 31.08 3.23
N ARG A 10 -7.84 31.88 3.34
CA ARG A 10 -8.86 31.97 2.29
C ARG A 10 -8.23 32.49 0.99
N GLY A 11 -8.60 31.88 -0.14
CA GLY A 11 -8.05 32.21 -1.46
C GLY A 11 -6.69 31.59 -1.77
N SER A 12 -6.19 30.68 -0.92
CA SER A 12 -4.97 29.92 -1.22
C SER A 12 -5.13 29.11 -2.51
N PRO A 13 -4.06 28.96 -3.33
CA PRO A 13 -4.11 28.15 -4.53
C PRO A 13 -4.34 26.67 -4.19
N GLU A 14 -4.87 25.89 -5.14
CA GLU A 14 -5.16 24.46 -4.94
C GLU A 14 -3.92 23.63 -4.57
N THR A 15 -2.74 24.08 -5.01
CA THR A 15 -1.44 23.44 -4.72
C THR A 15 -0.87 23.83 -3.35
N ALA A 16 -1.48 24.76 -2.62
CA ALA A 16 -1.00 25.19 -1.32
C ALA A 16 -1.06 24.06 -0.29
N GLY A 17 -0.10 24.08 0.64
CA GLY A 17 -0.01 23.11 1.72
C GLY A 17 0.35 21.69 1.25
N GLU A 18 0.99 21.56 0.09
CA GLU A 18 1.55 20.29 -0.36
C GLU A 18 2.89 19.99 0.33
N SER A 19 3.11 18.72 0.61
CA SER A 19 4.32 18.18 1.21
C SER A 19 5.40 17.85 0.16
N PRO A 20 6.68 17.76 0.56
CA PRO A 20 7.75 17.25 -0.31
C PRO A 20 7.51 15.83 -0.83
N THR A 21 6.66 15.04 -0.16
CA THR A 21 6.31 13.66 -0.53
C THR A 21 5.05 13.56 -1.39
N LEU A 22 4.43 14.70 -1.74
CA LEU A 22 3.19 14.80 -2.50
C LEU A 22 2.00 14.08 -1.84
N PHE A 23 2.05 13.96 -0.52
CA PHE A 23 1.05 13.25 0.28
C PHE A 23 -0.36 13.84 0.13
N LYS A 24 -0.50 15.18 0.06
CA LYS A 24 -1.82 15.81 -0.03
C LYS A 24 -2.50 15.44 -1.35
N ARG A 25 -1.79 15.58 -2.47
CA ARG A 25 -2.24 15.12 -3.78
C ARG A 25 -2.61 13.64 -3.76
N ASP A 26 -1.71 12.78 -3.26
CA ASP A 26 -1.92 11.33 -3.27
C ASP A 26 -3.14 10.92 -2.42
N LEU A 27 -3.35 11.58 -1.27
CA LEU A 27 -4.52 11.34 -0.42
C LEU A 27 -5.82 11.78 -1.10
N LEU A 28 -5.82 12.95 -1.75
CA LEU A 28 -6.98 13.43 -2.50
C LEU A 28 -7.32 12.51 -3.68
N GLU A 29 -6.30 12.00 -4.39
CA GLU A 29 -6.48 11.02 -5.47
C GLU A 29 -7.05 9.69 -4.94
N TYR A 30 -6.52 9.19 -3.82
CA TYR A 30 -7.01 7.97 -3.17
C TYR A 30 -8.48 8.08 -2.77
N LEU A 31 -8.87 9.18 -2.12
CA LEU A 31 -10.25 9.41 -1.72
C LEU A 31 -11.16 9.63 -2.94
N GLY A 32 -10.69 10.34 -3.95
CA GLY A 32 -11.43 10.56 -5.20
C GLY A 32 -11.74 9.26 -5.96
N ALA A 33 -10.88 8.25 -5.85
CA ALA A 33 -11.08 6.95 -6.50
C ALA A 33 -12.33 6.20 -6.02
N TYR A 34 -12.84 6.51 -4.83
CA TYR A 34 -14.08 5.91 -4.31
C TYR A 34 -15.33 6.38 -5.06
N ARG A 35 -15.30 7.57 -5.68
CA ARG A 35 -16.43 8.18 -6.39
C ARG A 35 -17.72 8.22 -5.55
N ALA A 36 -17.57 8.38 -4.23
CA ALA A 36 -18.64 8.35 -3.25
C ALA A 36 -18.96 9.78 -2.78
N PRO A 37 -20.20 10.28 -2.96
CA PRO A 37 -20.60 11.62 -2.54
C PRO A 37 -20.29 11.91 -1.07
N GLU A 38 -20.42 10.93 -0.19
CA GLU A 38 -20.20 10.99 1.25
C GLU A 38 -18.75 11.37 1.63
N ILE A 39 -17.80 11.15 0.70
CA ILE A 39 -16.37 11.45 0.90
C ILE A 39 -16.03 12.86 0.38
N THR A 40 -16.92 13.49 -0.39
CA THR A 40 -16.67 14.80 -1.01
C THR A 40 -16.38 15.89 0.01
N ASP A 41 -17.12 15.90 1.12
CA ASP A 41 -16.90 16.86 2.21
C ASP A 41 -15.53 16.68 2.86
N TRP A 42 -15.06 15.43 2.99
CA TRP A 42 -13.72 15.14 3.49
C TRP A 42 -12.63 15.58 2.52
N ILE A 43 -12.82 15.34 1.22
CA ILE A 43 -11.91 15.82 0.17
C ILE A 43 -11.81 17.34 0.23
N GLN A 44 -12.93 18.05 0.36
CA GLN A 44 -12.95 19.51 0.44
C GLN A 44 -12.27 20.01 1.72
N ARG A 45 -12.53 19.38 2.86
CA ARG A 45 -11.82 19.70 4.11
C ARG A 45 -10.32 19.53 3.93
N ILE A 46 -9.84 18.41 3.38
CA ILE A 46 -8.40 18.17 3.19
C ILE A 46 -7.78 19.22 2.24
N ARG A 47 -8.48 19.61 1.17
CA ARG A 47 -8.01 20.68 0.26
C ARG A 47 -7.74 21.99 1.00
N GLU A 48 -8.56 22.33 1.98
CA GLU A 48 -8.44 23.57 2.76
C GLU A 48 -7.38 23.52 3.88
N HIS A 49 -6.66 22.41 4.05
CA HIS A 49 -5.65 22.28 5.11
C HIS A 49 -4.23 22.18 4.56
N ASP A 50 -3.28 22.65 5.36
CA ASP A 50 -1.85 22.58 5.11
C ASP A 50 -1.30 21.23 5.60
N LEU A 51 -0.91 20.39 4.64
CA LEU A 51 -0.32 19.08 4.88
C LEU A 51 1.19 19.08 4.61
N SER A 52 1.82 20.25 4.45
CA SER A 52 3.22 20.42 4.04
C SER A 52 4.23 19.77 4.98
N GLU A 53 3.89 19.63 6.26
CA GLU A 53 4.71 18.95 7.27
C GLU A 53 4.69 17.42 7.16
N THR A 54 3.94 16.85 6.23
CA THR A 54 3.97 15.40 6.00
C THR A 54 5.32 14.98 5.42
N ARG A 55 5.93 13.95 6.03
CA ARG A 55 7.25 13.41 5.62
C ARG A 55 7.18 11.95 5.16
N VAL A 56 5.97 11.40 5.02
CA VAL A 56 5.73 10.02 4.56
C VAL A 56 5.10 10.02 3.17
N TYR A 57 5.32 8.94 2.43
CA TYR A 57 4.63 8.69 1.16
C TYR A 57 3.38 7.85 1.40
N LEU A 58 2.32 8.14 0.65
CA LEU A 58 1.11 7.32 0.65
C LEU A 58 1.24 6.17 -0.36
N ILE A 59 0.92 4.96 0.10
CA ILE A 59 0.80 3.76 -0.74
C ILE A 59 -0.60 3.20 -0.54
N GLY A 60 -1.52 3.61 -1.40
CA GLY A 60 -2.90 3.12 -1.42
C GLY A 60 -3.11 2.00 -2.43
N SER A 61 -4.19 1.24 -2.27
CA SER A 61 -4.73 0.37 -3.32
C SER A 61 -6.19 0.71 -3.56
N THR A 62 -6.58 0.77 -4.82
CA THR A 62 -7.97 0.98 -5.23
C THR A 62 -8.35 -0.11 -6.25
N PRO A 63 -9.63 -0.53 -6.33
CA PRO A 63 -10.05 -1.55 -7.29
C PRO A 63 -9.95 -1.04 -8.73
N GLY A 64 -9.32 -1.82 -9.61
CA GLY A 64 -9.25 -1.48 -11.03
C GLY A 64 -8.25 -2.31 -11.82
N ARG A 65 -8.29 -2.14 -13.14
CA ARG A 65 -7.23 -2.56 -14.06
C ARG A 65 -6.52 -1.30 -14.55
N TYR A 66 -5.29 -1.12 -14.12
CA TYR A 66 -4.47 0.04 -14.47
C TYR A 66 -3.49 -0.34 -15.56
N LEU A 67 -3.29 0.54 -16.53
CA LEU A 67 -2.42 0.31 -17.70
C LEU A 67 -1.44 1.47 -17.86
N GLY A 68 -0.32 1.21 -18.52
CA GLY A 68 0.69 2.24 -18.78
C GLY A 68 1.21 2.91 -17.50
N SER A 69 1.30 4.24 -17.50
CA SER A 69 1.76 5.02 -16.35
C SER A 69 0.90 4.84 -15.09
N ASP A 70 -0.37 4.44 -15.24
CA ASP A 70 -1.30 4.33 -14.14
C ASP A 70 -1.06 3.07 -13.29
N MET A 71 -0.31 2.10 -13.82
CA MET A 71 0.09 0.91 -13.07
C MET A 71 0.89 1.25 -11.81
N GLU A 72 1.68 2.33 -11.83
CA GLU A 72 2.50 2.74 -10.69
C GLU A 72 1.78 3.67 -9.69
N ARG A 73 0.47 3.90 -9.85
CA ARG A 73 -0.31 4.73 -8.93
C ARG A 73 -0.72 3.98 -7.66
N TRP A 74 -0.87 2.66 -7.74
CA TRP A 74 -1.47 1.84 -6.67
C TRP A 74 -0.65 0.60 -6.30
N GLY A 75 -0.89 0.09 -5.09
CA GLY A 75 -0.38 -1.18 -4.61
C GLY A 75 1.14 -1.30 -4.59
N HIS A 76 1.64 -2.53 -4.80
CA HIS A 76 3.08 -2.81 -4.75
C HIS A 76 3.86 -2.17 -5.91
N LEU A 77 3.21 -1.76 -7.00
CA LEU A 77 3.89 -1.03 -8.07
C LEU A 77 4.10 0.45 -7.71
N ARG A 78 3.17 1.06 -6.94
CA ARG A 78 3.42 2.36 -6.30
C ARG A 78 4.62 2.31 -5.36
N LEU A 79 4.70 1.27 -4.53
CA LEU A 79 5.87 1.04 -3.68
C LEU A 79 7.17 0.94 -4.50
N ARG A 80 7.16 0.15 -5.58
CA ARG A 80 8.31 -0.02 -6.47
C ARG A 80 8.78 1.32 -7.04
N LYS A 81 7.85 2.15 -7.52
CA LYS A 81 8.13 3.50 -8.02
C LYS A 81 8.81 4.35 -6.95
N LEU A 82 8.25 4.40 -5.74
CA LEU A 82 8.81 5.20 -4.65
C LEU A 82 10.21 4.75 -4.25
N LEU A 83 10.42 3.43 -4.15
CA LEU A 83 11.75 2.87 -3.89
C LEU A 83 12.74 3.23 -4.99
N ARG A 84 12.36 3.09 -6.26
CA ARG A 84 13.21 3.47 -7.40
C ARG A 84 13.55 4.96 -7.42
N ASP A 85 12.59 5.82 -7.12
CA ASP A 85 12.72 7.27 -7.33
C ASP A 85 13.32 7.99 -6.11
N HIS A 86 13.16 7.45 -4.89
CA HIS A 86 13.54 8.10 -3.63
C HIS A 86 14.54 7.33 -2.77
N THR A 87 15.08 6.21 -3.27
CA THR A 87 16.21 5.53 -2.63
C THR A 87 17.39 5.45 -3.59
N ARG A 88 18.54 5.05 -3.06
CA ARG A 88 19.77 4.86 -3.82
C ARG A 88 20.39 3.52 -3.44
N PRO A 89 21.08 2.85 -4.37
CA PRO A 89 21.82 1.65 -4.02
C PRO A 89 22.85 1.94 -2.91
N ILE A 90 23.01 1.00 -1.99
CA ILE A 90 23.95 1.09 -0.87
C ILE A 90 24.95 -0.07 -0.98
N PRO A 91 26.26 0.12 -0.67
CA PRO A 91 27.21 -0.99 -0.66
C PRO A 91 26.76 -2.14 0.25
N ASN A 92 26.96 -3.38 -0.21
CA ASN A 92 26.51 -4.62 0.44
C ASN A 92 24.99 -4.78 0.59
N GLU A 93 24.18 -4.00 -0.13
CA GLU A 93 22.73 -4.16 -0.09
C GLU A 93 22.29 -5.56 -0.52
N GLU A 94 23.07 -6.28 -1.35
CA GLU A 94 22.79 -7.63 -1.83
C GLU A 94 22.62 -8.68 -0.74
N LYS A 95 23.08 -8.39 0.48
CA LYS A 95 22.93 -9.26 1.66
C LYS A 95 21.70 -8.92 2.50
N TRP A 96 21.05 -7.78 2.26
CA TRP A 96 19.94 -7.32 3.09
C TRP A 96 18.70 -8.18 2.84
N PRO A 97 18.11 -8.79 3.87
CA PRO A 97 16.90 -9.58 3.71
C PRO A 97 15.68 -8.66 3.49
N VAL A 98 14.63 -9.23 2.92
CA VAL A 98 13.29 -8.63 2.91
C VAL A 98 12.47 -9.28 4.01
N ILE A 99 11.81 -8.47 4.84
CA ILE A 99 10.94 -8.95 5.92
C ILE A 99 9.51 -8.51 5.64
N GLY A 100 8.61 -9.46 5.40
CA GLY A 100 7.19 -9.24 5.25
C GLY A 100 6.44 -9.70 6.49
N GLN A 101 5.81 -8.78 7.21
CA GLN A 101 4.94 -9.11 8.34
C GLN A 101 3.48 -8.92 7.94
N PHE A 102 2.64 -9.92 8.18
CA PHE A 102 1.21 -9.87 7.85
C PHE A 102 0.36 -10.72 8.80
N SER A 103 -0.90 -10.34 8.96
CA SER A 103 -1.89 -11.06 9.76
C SER A 103 -2.68 -12.11 8.97
N SER A 104 -2.71 -11.98 7.64
CA SER A 104 -3.46 -12.83 6.71
C SER A 104 -2.66 -13.11 5.45
N ILE A 105 -2.93 -14.24 4.79
CA ILE A 105 -2.27 -14.64 3.55
C ILE A 105 -3.34 -15.12 2.57
N GLY A 106 -3.35 -14.56 1.37
CA GLY A 106 -4.18 -15.02 0.27
C GLY A 106 -3.48 -16.11 -0.55
N SER A 107 -4.18 -16.62 -1.56
CA SER A 107 -3.54 -17.52 -2.54
C SER A 107 -2.55 -16.75 -3.41
N MET A 108 -1.30 -17.22 -3.46
CA MET A 108 -0.19 -16.58 -4.17
C MET A 108 0.19 -17.30 -5.48
N GLY A 109 -0.64 -18.24 -5.92
CA GLY A 109 -0.35 -19.11 -7.07
C GLY A 109 0.18 -20.48 -6.66
N LEU A 110 0.41 -21.33 -7.67
CA LEU A 110 0.83 -22.73 -7.49
C LEU A 110 2.28 -22.86 -6.96
N ASP A 111 3.11 -21.86 -7.22
CA ASP A 111 4.50 -21.81 -6.80
C ASP A 111 4.94 -20.36 -6.53
N LYS A 112 6.08 -20.20 -5.86
CA LYS A 112 6.59 -18.88 -5.47
C LYS A 112 6.87 -17.95 -6.65
N THR A 113 7.15 -18.48 -7.84
CA THR A 113 7.56 -17.69 -9.01
C THR A 113 6.42 -16.89 -9.63
N LYS A 114 5.16 -17.27 -9.38
CA LYS A 114 4.01 -16.64 -10.03
C LYS A 114 3.70 -15.23 -9.56
N TRP A 115 3.82 -14.96 -8.28
CA TRP A 115 3.46 -13.65 -7.73
C TRP A 115 4.43 -13.19 -6.64
N LEU A 116 4.70 -14.07 -5.68
CA LEU A 116 5.52 -13.75 -4.52
C LEU A 116 6.96 -13.36 -4.92
N ALA A 117 7.69 -14.24 -5.61
CA ALA A 117 9.04 -13.97 -6.08
C ALA A 117 9.04 -13.21 -7.42
N GLY A 118 8.14 -13.55 -8.34
CA GLY A 118 8.10 -12.98 -9.68
C GLY A 118 7.77 -11.48 -9.71
N GLU A 119 6.94 -11.01 -8.78
CA GLU A 119 6.47 -9.61 -8.79
C GLU A 119 6.71 -8.90 -7.45
N PHE A 120 6.27 -9.49 -6.34
CA PHE A 120 6.23 -8.81 -5.06
C PHE A 120 7.64 -8.65 -4.47
N GLN A 121 8.45 -9.71 -4.48
CA GLN A 121 9.85 -9.65 -4.04
C GLN A 121 10.65 -8.65 -4.88
N CYS A 122 10.48 -8.66 -6.21
CA CYS A 122 11.09 -7.65 -7.10
C CYS A 122 10.76 -6.21 -6.70
N THR A 123 9.52 -5.94 -6.25
CA THR A 123 9.18 -4.63 -5.68
C THR A 123 10.00 -4.35 -4.43
N LEU A 124 10.01 -5.27 -3.47
CA LEU A 124 10.63 -5.06 -2.15
C LEU A 124 12.16 -4.97 -2.20
N THR A 125 12.78 -5.46 -3.28
CA THR A 125 14.23 -5.43 -3.48
C THR A 125 14.69 -4.26 -4.34
N THR A 126 13.77 -3.42 -4.83
CA THR A 126 14.10 -2.24 -5.62
C THR A 126 14.79 -1.19 -4.75
N LEU A 127 15.97 -0.72 -5.17
CA LEU A 127 16.69 0.40 -4.57
C LEU A 127 17.27 1.29 -5.68
N GLY A 128 16.72 2.49 -5.88
CA GLY A 128 17.13 3.37 -6.97
C GLY A 128 16.85 2.80 -8.38
N LYS A 129 17.45 3.42 -9.40
CA LYS A 129 17.20 3.11 -10.83
C LYS A 129 17.98 1.90 -11.37
N SER A 130 19.00 1.44 -10.66
CA SER A 130 19.97 0.44 -11.14
C SER A 130 20.01 -0.85 -10.32
N SER A 131 19.18 -1.00 -9.28
CA SER A 131 19.21 -2.20 -8.45
C SER A 131 18.36 -3.31 -9.09
N LEU A 132 19.07 -4.33 -9.58
CA LEU A 132 18.53 -5.63 -9.97
C LEU A 132 19.18 -6.66 -9.04
N ARG A 133 18.48 -6.99 -7.95
CA ARG A 133 18.92 -8.04 -7.01
C ARG A 133 18.23 -9.36 -7.34
N PRO A 134 18.97 -10.37 -7.82
CA PRO A 134 18.43 -11.72 -7.91
C PRO A 134 18.36 -12.35 -6.51
N ASP A 135 17.13 -12.58 -6.04
CA ASP A 135 16.74 -13.49 -4.96
C ASP A 135 17.40 -13.31 -3.57
N PRO A 136 17.17 -12.18 -2.87
CA PRO A 136 17.60 -12.07 -1.50
C PRO A 136 16.71 -12.85 -0.52
N PRO A 137 17.22 -13.25 0.65
CA PRO A 137 16.44 -13.93 1.67
C PRO A 137 15.16 -13.16 1.99
N MET A 138 14.02 -13.85 1.94
CA MET A 138 12.73 -13.27 2.28
C MET A 138 12.13 -14.00 3.47
N HIS A 139 11.97 -13.27 4.57
CA HIS A 139 11.38 -13.77 5.80
C HIS A 139 9.93 -13.32 5.89
N LEU A 140 9.01 -14.28 5.94
CA LEU A 140 7.59 -14.02 6.10
C LEU A 140 7.18 -14.31 7.54
N VAL A 141 6.72 -13.30 8.26
CA VAL A 141 6.37 -13.36 9.68
C VAL A 141 4.86 -13.26 9.82
N ARG A 142 4.24 -14.29 10.40
CA ARG A 142 2.80 -14.31 10.69
C ARG A 142 2.56 -14.82 12.12
N SER A 143 1.63 -14.18 12.82
CA SER A 143 1.16 -14.69 14.11
C SER A 143 0.34 -15.96 13.89
N ILE A 144 0.77 -17.05 14.49
CA ILE A 144 0.02 -18.30 14.57
C ILE A 144 -0.67 -18.29 15.94
N LYS A 145 -1.98 -18.50 15.99
CA LYS A 145 -2.66 -18.69 17.28
C LYS A 145 -2.16 -20.00 17.87
N HIS A 146 -1.37 -19.90 18.93
CA HIS A 146 -1.04 -21.07 19.75
C HIS A 146 -2.32 -21.55 20.45
N PRO A 147 -2.57 -22.87 20.59
CA PRO A 147 -3.81 -23.39 21.18
C PRO A 147 -4.10 -22.88 22.61
N ASN A 148 -3.07 -22.49 23.37
CA ASN A 148 -3.19 -21.94 24.72
C ASN A 148 -3.06 -20.40 24.78
N CYS A 149 -3.12 -19.71 23.64
CA CYS A 149 -2.97 -18.25 23.60
C CYS A 149 -4.29 -17.56 23.98
N THR A 150 -4.32 -16.92 25.15
CA THR A 150 -5.47 -16.13 25.64
C THR A 150 -5.48 -14.69 25.11
N SER A 151 -4.43 -14.28 24.39
CA SER A 151 -4.35 -12.94 23.80
C SER A 151 -5.49 -12.72 22.79
N PRO A 152 -6.18 -11.57 22.83
CA PRO A 152 -7.24 -11.27 21.88
C PRO A 152 -6.70 -11.31 20.45
N PRO A 153 -7.48 -11.82 19.46
CA PRO A 153 -7.08 -11.80 18.07
C PRO A 153 -6.76 -10.39 17.60
N LEU A 154 -5.55 -10.21 17.05
CA LEU A 154 -5.15 -8.96 16.43
C LEU A 154 -5.84 -8.84 15.07
N TYR A 155 -6.99 -8.17 15.03
CA TYR A 155 -7.66 -7.81 13.78
C TYR A 155 -6.92 -6.65 13.13
N ILE A 156 -5.78 -6.95 12.49
CA ILE A 156 -5.18 -6.03 11.52
C ILE A 156 -5.99 -6.17 10.23
N PHE A 157 -6.60 -5.08 9.77
CA PHE A 157 -7.29 -4.98 8.48
C PHE A 157 -6.44 -5.64 7.39
N SER A 158 -6.92 -6.78 6.91
CA SER A 158 -6.31 -7.51 5.80
C SER A 158 -6.39 -6.65 4.55
N TRP A 159 -5.31 -6.62 3.76
CA TRP A 159 -5.39 -6.25 2.36
C TRP A 159 -6.42 -7.16 1.68
N TYR A 160 -7.66 -6.69 1.54
CA TYR A 160 -8.67 -7.39 0.77
C TYR A 160 -8.43 -7.00 -0.69
N VAL A 161 -7.75 -7.87 -1.43
CA VAL A 161 -7.74 -7.81 -2.89
C VAL A 161 -8.91 -8.68 -3.35
N PRO A 162 -10.08 -8.12 -3.71
CA PRO A 162 -11.14 -8.93 -4.29
C PRO A 162 -10.68 -9.40 -5.66
N LYS A 163 -10.18 -10.64 -5.75
CA LYS A 163 -10.15 -11.33 -7.03
C LYS A 163 -11.57 -11.75 -7.36
N THR A 164 -12.18 -11.04 -8.30
CA THR A 164 -13.28 -11.56 -9.11
C THR A 164 -12.77 -12.75 -9.93
N CYS A 165 -12.79 -13.93 -9.33
CA CYS A 165 -12.98 -15.17 -10.08
C CYS A 165 -14.44 -15.54 -9.87
N HIS A 166 -15.20 -15.61 -10.97
CA HIS A 166 -16.47 -16.33 -11.00
C HIS A 166 -16.23 -17.76 -10.48
N CYS A 167 -16.51 -17.98 -9.20
CA CYS A 167 -16.86 -19.28 -8.66
C CYS A 167 -18.20 -19.08 -7.97
N ASN A 168 -19.20 -19.82 -8.47
CA ASN A 168 -20.55 -19.86 -7.93
C ASN A 168 -20.52 -19.90 -6.40
N SER A 169 -21.37 -19.07 -5.80
CA SER A 169 -21.75 -19.19 -4.40
C SER A 169 -22.14 -20.63 -4.08
N ILE A 170 -21.29 -21.36 -3.38
CA ILE A 170 -21.74 -22.48 -2.57
C ILE A 170 -21.94 -21.89 -1.17
N VAL A 171 -23.18 -21.49 -0.94
CA VAL A 171 -23.70 -21.26 0.41
C VAL A 171 -23.65 -22.62 1.12
N SER A 172 -22.71 -22.78 2.05
CA SER A 172 -22.81 -23.85 3.04
C SER A 172 -23.40 -23.24 4.30
N ASN A 173 -24.73 -23.32 4.38
CA ASN A 173 -25.46 -23.18 5.63
C ASN A 173 -24.98 -24.26 6.60
N TRP A 174 -24.72 -23.89 7.85
CA TRP A 174 -24.78 -24.81 8.98
C TRP A 174 -25.81 -24.26 9.99
N PRO A 175 -26.68 -25.12 10.55
CA PRO A 175 -27.82 -24.73 11.38
C PRO A 175 -27.36 -24.44 12.82
N PRO A 176 -28.27 -23.99 13.73
CA PRO A 176 -27.94 -23.10 14.86
C PRO A 176 -27.04 -23.71 15.93
#